data_AF-A0A7S2PHI6-F1
#
_entry.id   AF-A0A7S2PHI6-F1
#
_cell.length_a   1.000
_cell.length_b   1.000
_cell.length_c   1.000
_cell.angle_alpha   90.00
_cell.angle_beta   90.00
_cell.angle_gamma   90.00
#
_symmetry.space_group_name_H-M   'P 1'
#
loop_
_entity.id
_entity.type
_entity.pdbx_description
1 polymer ?
#
loop_
_entity_poly.entity_id
_entity_poly.type
_entity_poly.pdbx_seq_one_letter_code
_entity_poly.pdbx_strand_id
1 'polypeptide(L)'
;AGSLDDLLQAQVAGAVQRTGISARLKSELRFRLIESLQRRGAAKAGFLGGGGGGAGTGLLPKGDGSLTLSDRAVFSMILEFLKVRGKHFALSVLLPECGMAEADVLDPAEVGQALSLQRVPLFAACLDDSGGDGPPLLVRLLTAMASLETPARTEQYTQTDGGGIGQTLDAKLASCLAPSAAAVREDRRTLQERMLEFQARCESRVRMEAEAEIARIRTLERERIVLEEAAKCRKEIQEAALRVERETQAKAQRLAEKERAALERLRTKELELEKRAVEWRADAQRAIEENVQRQRARAR
;
A
#
# COMPACT_ATOMS: atom_id res chain seq x y z
N ALA A 1 -11.89 -5.73 52.26
CA ALA A 1 -11.66 -4.28 52.13
C ALA A 1 -11.28 -3.98 50.68
N GLY A 2 -12.28 -3.66 49.86
CA GLY A 2 -12.13 -3.47 48.40
C GLY A 2 -13.46 -3.03 47.80
N SER A 3 -14.08 -1.97 48.34
CA SER A 3 -15.44 -1.58 47.91
C SER A 3 -15.70 -0.07 47.86
N LEU A 4 -14.68 0.77 47.99
CA LEU A 4 -14.84 2.23 47.88
C LEU A 4 -14.07 2.79 46.68
N ASP A 5 -12.82 2.35 46.47
CA ASP A 5 -12.04 2.73 45.30
C ASP A 5 -12.62 2.18 43.99
N ASP A 6 -13.09 0.93 43.96
CA ASP A 6 -13.72 0.35 42.76
C ASP A 6 -15.06 1.03 42.43
N LEU A 7 -15.78 1.50 43.45
CA LEU A 7 -17.07 2.17 43.29
C LEU A 7 -16.88 3.63 42.85
N LEU A 8 -15.84 4.30 43.37
CA LEU A 8 -15.40 5.62 42.90
C LEU A 8 -14.82 5.54 41.49
N GLN A 9 -14.02 4.52 41.17
CA GLN A 9 -13.53 4.30 39.80
C GLN A 9 -14.68 4.01 38.84
N ALA A 10 -15.68 3.21 39.24
CA ALA A 10 -16.87 2.97 38.43
C ALA A 10 -17.74 4.23 38.26
N GLN A 11 -17.87 5.06 39.30
CA GLN A 11 -18.60 6.33 39.22
C GLN A 11 -17.86 7.38 38.39
N VAL A 12 -16.54 7.49 38.52
CA VAL A 12 -15.70 8.38 37.71
C VAL A 12 -15.68 7.87 36.26
N ALA A 13 -15.51 6.57 36.02
CA ALA A 13 -15.60 6.00 34.67
C ALA A 13 -16.99 6.21 34.05
N GLY A 14 -18.05 6.05 34.83
CA GLY A 14 -19.42 6.33 34.41
C GLY A 14 -19.67 7.82 34.12
N ALA A 15 -19.12 8.72 34.93
CA ALA A 15 -19.21 10.17 34.73
C ALA A 15 -18.39 10.63 33.51
N VAL A 16 -17.20 10.07 33.30
CA VAL A 16 -16.32 10.33 32.13
C VAL A 16 -16.92 9.73 30.83
N GLN A 17 -17.73 8.67 30.93
CA GLN A 17 -18.53 8.16 29.81
C GLN A 17 -19.73 9.06 29.50
N ARG A 18 -20.47 9.51 30.51
CA ARG A 18 -21.65 10.38 30.32
C ARG A 18 -21.31 11.78 29.83
N THR A 19 -20.14 12.30 30.16
CA THR A 19 -19.65 13.62 29.73
C THR A 19 -19.04 13.63 28.32
N GLY A 20 -18.97 12.48 27.64
CA GLY A 20 -18.38 12.38 26.29
C GLY A 20 -16.86 12.56 26.25
N ILE A 21 -16.21 12.83 27.39
CA ILE A 21 -14.78 13.04 27.52
C ILE A 21 -14.02 11.76 27.13
N SER A 22 -14.52 10.58 27.53
CA SER A 22 -13.92 9.30 27.10
C SER A 22 -13.99 9.08 25.59
N ALA A 23 -15.05 9.52 24.91
CA ALA A 23 -15.18 9.42 23.46
C ALA A 23 -14.22 10.38 22.77
N ARG A 24 -14.07 11.59 23.31
CA ARG A 24 -13.11 12.60 22.84
C ARG A 24 -11.66 12.14 23.01
N LEU A 25 -11.32 11.58 24.17
CA LEU A 25 -9.99 11.01 24.44
C LEU A 25 -9.71 9.80 23.55
N LYS A 26 -10.70 8.93 23.32
CA LYS A 26 -10.56 7.80 22.39
C LYS A 26 -10.39 8.26 20.95
N SER A 27 -11.12 9.28 20.50
CA SER A 27 -10.93 9.84 19.15
C SER A 27 -9.57 10.52 19.02
N GLU A 28 -9.12 11.25 20.04
CA GLU A 28 -7.82 11.92 20.02
C GLU A 28 -6.66 10.92 20.07
N LEU A 29 -6.78 9.84 20.87
CA LEU A 29 -5.82 8.75 20.88
C LEU A 29 -5.80 7.98 19.56
N ARG A 30 -6.97 7.75 18.94
CA ARG A 30 -7.04 7.13 17.60
C ARG A 30 -6.41 8.03 16.54
N PHE A 31 -6.69 9.33 16.60
CA PHE A 31 -6.09 10.33 15.71
C PHE A 31 -4.57 10.34 15.84
N ARG A 32 -4.03 10.45 17.07
CA ARG A 32 -2.58 10.38 17.31
C ARG A 32 -1.96 9.03 16.96
N LEU A 33 -2.71 7.93 17.11
CA LEU A 33 -2.25 6.61 16.70
C LEU A 33 -2.18 6.50 15.18
N ILE A 34 -3.20 6.97 14.46
CA ILE A 34 -3.22 7.02 12.99
C ILE A 34 -2.11 7.95 12.48
N GLU A 35 -1.95 9.12 13.07
CA GLU A 35 -0.89 10.06 12.72
C GLU A 35 0.51 9.47 12.98
N SER A 36 0.72 8.80 14.11
CA SER A 36 2.01 8.14 14.41
C SER A 36 2.27 6.93 13.52
N LEU A 37 1.25 6.17 13.12
CA LEU A 37 1.36 5.08 12.14
C LEU A 37 1.63 5.61 10.73
N GLN A 38 1.02 6.74 10.34
CA GLN A 38 1.28 7.40 9.07
C GLN A 38 2.67 8.05 9.04
N ARG A 39 3.11 8.71 10.11
CA ARG A 39 4.49 9.22 10.25
C ARG A 39 5.51 8.09 10.25
N ARG A 40 5.22 6.95 10.90
CA ARG A 40 6.09 5.76 10.90
C ARG A 40 6.07 5.03 9.56
N GLY A 41 4.93 5.04 8.85
CA GLY A 41 4.81 4.58 7.47
C GLY A 41 5.57 5.46 6.47
N ALA A 42 5.51 6.79 6.65
CA ALA A 42 6.26 7.77 5.86
C ALA A 42 7.77 7.73 6.16
N ALA A 43 8.18 7.54 7.41
CA ALA A 43 9.59 7.36 7.78
C ALA A 43 10.16 6.03 7.26
N LYS A 44 9.35 4.97 7.15
CA LYS A 44 9.74 3.70 6.52
C LYS A 44 9.75 3.80 4.98
N ALA A 45 8.88 4.62 4.40
CA ALA A 45 8.87 4.95 2.97
C ALA A 45 10.00 5.92 2.57
N GLY A 46 10.53 6.73 3.50
CA GLY A 46 11.65 7.63 3.27
C GLY A 46 13.04 6.99 3.37
N PHE A 47 13.16 5.79 3.95
CA PHE A 47 14.44 5.07 4.07
C PHE A 47 14.68 4.04 2.95
N LEU A 48 13.63 3.61 2.25
CA LEU A 48 13.73 2.77 1.06
C LEU A 48 12.92 3.45 -0.04
N GLY A 49 13.59 4.31 -0.79
CA GLY A 49 13.00 4.98 -1.93
C GLY A 49 12.45 3.97 -2.94
N GLY A 50 11.22 4.22 -3.37
CA GLY A 50 10.67 3.72 -4.63
C GLY A 50 9.72 2.53 -4.52
N GLY A 51 8.42 2.83 -4.60
CA GLY A 51 7.45 1.97 -5.26
C GLY A 51 6.71 0.94 -4.40
N GLY A 52 5.38 1.07 -4.35
CA GLY A 52 4.49 -0.09 -4.21
C GLY A 52 3.69 -0.21 -2.92
N GLY A 53 2.49 0.36 -2.93
CA GLY A 53 1.24 -0.37 -2.62
C GLY A 53 1.11 -1.08 -1.28
N GLY A 54 0.73 -0.35 -0.22
CA GLY A 54 0.10 -0.92 0.97
C GLY A 54 -1.42 -1.01 0.81
N ALA A 55 -1.96 -2.22 0.96
CA ALA A 55 -3.38 -2.55 0.99
C ALA A 55 -4.07 -2.02 2.26
N GLY A 56 -5.35 -1.63 2.14
CA GLY A 56 -6.24 -1.47 3.30
C GLY A 56 -7.29 -0.36 3.16
N THR A 57 -8.51 -0.79 2.79
CA THR A 57 -9.83 -0.21 3.13
C THR A 57 -10.15 1.23 2.70
N GLY A 58 -11.13 1.36 1.79
CA GLY A 58 -11.87 2.61 1.57
C GLY A 58 -12.17 2.85 0.10
N LEU A 59 -13.44 2.75 -0.27
CA LEU A 59 -13.98 3.09 -1.58
C LEU A 59 -13.66 4.55 -1.92
N LEU A 60 -12.74 4.81 -2.86
CA LEU A 60 -12.69 5.99 -3.73
C LEU A 60 -11.66 5.70 -4.85
N PRO A 61 -11.88 6.20 -6.08
CA PRO A 61 -11.00 5.91 -7.20
C PRO A 61 -9.64 6.57 -6.95
N LYS A 62 -8.58 5.75 -6.86
CA LYS A 62 -7.19 6.19 -6.99
C LYS A 62 -6.96 6.68 -8.42
N GLY A 63 -7.25 7.96 -8.66
CA GLY A 63 -6.56 8.75 -9.67
C GLY A 63 -5.39 9.46 -9.00
N ASP A 64 -4.20 9.38 -9.60
CA ASP A 64 -3.10 10.26 -9.23
C ASP A 64 -3.55 11.73 -9.32
N GLY A 65 -3.32 12.53 -8.28
CA GLY A 65 -3.49 13.98 -8.32
C GLY A 65 -4.06 14.52 -7.01
N SER A 66 -3.40 15.54 -6.46
CA SER A 66 -3.89 16.28 -5.28
C SER A 66 -5.38 16.58 -5.40
N LEU A 67 -6.13 16.46 -4.30
CA LEU A 67 -7.50 16.97 -4.19
C LEU A 67 -7.62 18.31 -4.91
N THR A 68 -8.60 18.44 -5.79
CA THR A 68 -8.82 19.72 -6.46
C THR A 68 -9.15 20.79 -5.42
N LEU A 69 -8.77 22.04 -5.68
CA LEU A 69 -9.03 23.14 -4.74
C LEU A 69 -10.53 23.28 -4.42
N SER A 70 -11.40 22.99 -5.40
CA SER A 70 -12.85 22.92 -5.24
C SER A 70 -13.29 21.79 -4.30
N ASP A 71 -12.72 20.59 -4.44
CA ASP A 71 -13.06 19.45 -3.57
C ASP A 71 -12.63 19.74 -2.12
N ARG A 72 -11.44 20.33 -1.93
CA ARG A 72 -10.96 20.77 -0.61
C ARG A 72 -11.89 21.80 0.02
N ALA A 73 -12.40 22.74 -0.76
CA ALA A 73 -13.34 23.75 -0.27
C ALA A 73 -14.67 23.12 0.17
N VAL A 74 -15.21 22.17 -0.61
CA VAL A 74 -16.43 21.43 -0.25
C VAL A 74 -16.24 20.61 1.03
N PHE A 75 -15.13 19.87 1.13
CA PHE A 75 -14.83 19.09 2.33
C PHE A 75 -14.60 20.00 3.55
N SER A 76 -13.96 21.16 3.38
CA SER A 76 -13.77 22.14 4.47
C SER A 76 -15.10 22.66 5.03
N MET A 77 -16.09 22.95 4.17
CA MET A 77 -17.45 23.33 4.63
C MET A 77 -18.14 22.21 5.44
N ILE A 78 -17.98 20.95 5.01
CA ILE A 78 -18.55 19.79 5.70
C ILE A 78 -17.85 19.55 7.05
N LEU A 79 -16.53 19.70 7.08
CA LEU A 79 -15.73 19.58 8.30
C LEU A 79 -16.10 20.66 9.33
N GLU A 80 -16.27 21.90 8.89
CA GLU A 80 -16.75 23.00 9.75
C GLU A 80 -18.13 22.66 10.34
N PHE A 81 -19.07 22.19 9.52
CA PHE A 81 -20.39 21.77 9.97
C PHE A 81 -20.33 20.66 11.03
N LEU A 82 -19.52 19.62 10.80
CA LEU A 82 -19.36 18.50 11.74
C LEU A 82 -18.68 18.94 13.04
N LYS A 83 -17.76 19.91 12.98
CA LYS A 83 -17.06 20.50 14.14
C LYS A 83 -18.03 21.28 15.01
N VAL A 84 -18.84 22.18 14.43
CA VAL A 84 -19.85 22.95 15.15
C VAL A 84 -20.92 22.05 15.77
N ARG A 85 -21.29 20.94 15.12
CA ARG A 85 -22.27 19.96 15.63
C ARG A 85 -21.68 18.94 16.62
N GLY A 86 -20.40 19.07 17.01
CA GLY A 86 -19.76 18.18 17.98
C GLY A 86 -19.61 16.73 17.52
N LYS A 87 -19.59 16.47 16.20
CA LYS A 87 -19.49 15.12 15.61
C LYS A 87 -18.02 14.70 15.43
N HIS A 88 -17.26 14.71 16.52
CA HIS A 88 -15.81 14.47 16.52
C HIS A 88 -15.40 13.08 15.98
N PHE A 89 -16.24 12.06 16.14
CA PHE A 89 -15.98 10.74 15.56
C PHE A 89 -15.99 10.77 14.02
N ALA A 90 -16.99 11.43 13.43
CA ALA A 90 -17.09 11.57 11.98
C ALA A 90 -15.91 12.38 11.42
N LEU A 91 -15.50 13.43 12.11
CA LEU A 91 -14.30 14.20 11.75
C LEU A 91 -13.03 13.34 11.71
N SER A 92 -12.82 12.48 12.72
CA SER A 92 -11.61 11.64 12.82
C SER A 92 -11.49 10.59 11.72
N VAL A 93 -12.60 10.25 11.06
CA VAL A 93 -12.66 9.30 9.96
C VAL A 93 -12.63 10.02 8.62
N LEU A 94 -13.40 11.11 8.48
CA LEU A 94 -13.53 11.84 7.23
C LEU A 94 -12.23 12.52 6.80
N LEU A 95 -11.47 13.08 7.74
CA LEU A 95 -10.22 13.79 7.43
C LEU A 95 -9.19 12.86 6.72
N PRO A 96 -8.82 11.68 7.27
CA PRO A 96 -7.93 10.75 6.58
C PRO A 96 -8.56 10.07 5.37
N GLU A 97 -9.89 9.82 5.35
CA GLU A 97 -10.57 9.22 4.19
C GLU A 97 -10.61 10.15 2.98
N CYS A 98 -10.79 11.46 3.21
CA CYS A 98 -10.69 12.48 2.18
C CYS A 98 -9.23 12.79 1.80
N GLY A 99 -8.23 12.23 2.48
CA GLY A 99 -6.82 12.53 2.24
C GLY A 99 -6.42 13.97 2.62
N MET A 100 -7.13 14.59 3.57
CA MET A 100 -6.86 15.94 4.08
C MET A 100 -6.18 15.88 5.45
N ALA A 101 -5.20 16.75 5.71
CA ALA A 101 -4.70 17.02 7.05
C ALA A 101 -5.44 18.20 7.71
N GLU A 102 -5.27 18.42 9.02
CA GLU A 102 -5.88 19.58 9.69
C GLU A 102 -5.37 20.91 9.11
N ALA A 103 -4.13 20.91 8.60
CA ALA A 103 -3.54 22.04 7.90
C ALA A 103 -4.13 22.30 6.51
N ASP A 104 -4.89 21.35 5.95
CA ASP A 104 -5.49 21.47 4.63
C ASP A 104 -6.91 22.05 4.64
N VAL A 105 -7.48 22.24 5.84
CA VAL A 105 -8.81 22.80 6.05
C VAL A 105 -8.79 24.30 5.76
N LEU A 106 -9.61 24.71 4.79
CA LEU A 106 -9.69 26.09 4.34
C LEU A 106 -10.60 26.93 5.25
N ASP A 107 -10.22 28.18 5.45
CA ASP A 107 -11.06 29.16 6.13
C ASP A 107 -12.28 29.55 5.27
N PRO A 108 -13.39 30.05 5.86
CA PRO A 108 -14.59 30.44 5.12
C PRO A 108 -14.34 31.41 3.96
N ALA A 109 -13.40 32.34 4.10
CA ALA A 109 -13.01 33.26 3.04
C ALA A 109 -12.24 32.56 1.90
N GLU A 110 -11.39 31.60 2.22
CA GLU A 110 -10.62 30.80 1.27
C GLU A 110 -11.52 29.84 0.50
N VAL A 111 -12.53 29.27 1.15
CA VAL A 111 -13.62 28.49 0.50
C VAL A 111 -14.31 29.34 -0.57
N GLY A 112 -14.60 30.60 -0.25
CA GLY A 112 -15.19 31.55 -1.19
C GLY A 112 -14.31 31.82 -2.42
N GLN A 113 -13.00 31.90 -2.21
CA GLN A 113 -12.03 32.08 -3.30
C GLN A 113 -11.93 30.82 -4.16
N ALA A 114 -11.83 29.65 -3.54
CA ALA A 114 -11.73 28.35 -4.20
C ALA A 114 -12.95 28.05 -5.08
N LEU A 115 -14.15 28.42 -4.63
CA LEU A 115 -15.41 28.19 -5.35
C LEU A 115 -15.84 29.39 -6.21
N SER A 116 -15.02 30.44 -6.33
CA SER A 116 -15.33 31.66 -7.07
C SER A 116 -16.63 32.37 -6.63
N LEU A 117 -16.99 32.23 -5.34
CA LEU A 117 -18.21 32.80 -4.76
C LEU A 117 -18.07 34.29 -4.41
N GLN A 118 -16.87 34.85 -4.48
CA GLN A 118 -16.59 36.26 -4.18
C GLN A 118 -17.41 37.25 -5.03
N ARG A 119 -17.81 36.84 -6.25
CA ARG A 119 -18.63 37.67 -7.15
C ARG A 119 -20.13 37.60 -6.83
N VAL A 120 -20.53 36.74 -5.90
CA VAL A 120 -21.92 36.55 -5.51
C VAL A 120 -22.21 37.40 -4.27
N PRO A 121 -23.07 38.44 -4.35
CA PRO A 121 -23.35 39.33 -3.22
C PRO A 121 -23.87 38.59 -1.97
N LEU A 122 -24.58 37.48 -2.19
CA LEU A 122 -25.10 36.63 -1.10
C LEU A 122 -23.99 35.97 -0.29
N PHE A 123 -22.87 35.64 -0.91
CA PHE A 123 -21.74 35.03 -0.23
C PHE A 123 -21.05 36.02 0.71
N ALA A 124 -20.95 37.30 0.33
CA ALA A 124 -20.41 38.35 1.19
C ALA A 124 -21.23 38.51 2.49
N ALA A 125 -22.56 38.52 2.39
CA ALA A 125 -23.44 38.54 3.57
C ALA A 125 -23.27 37.29 4.47
N CYS A 126 -22.89 36.16 3.87
CA CYS A 126 -22.56 34.91 4.58
C CYS A 126 -21.13 34.89 5.18
N LEU A 127 -20.35 35.96 5.08
CA LEU A 127 -19.06 36.10 5.78
C LEU A 127 -19.16 37.05 6.98
N ASP A 128 -19.98 38.10 6.90
CA ASP A 128 -20.08 39.14 7.93
C ASP A 128 -20.63 38.66 9.27
N ASP A 129 -21.53 37.67 9.25
CA ASP A 129 -22.14 37.02 10.43
C ASP A 129 -21.23 35.95 11.10
N SER A 130 -19.92 35.99 10.89
CA SER A 130 -18.93 35.00 11.40
C SER A 130 -18.52 35.18 12.87
N GLY A 131 -19.34 35.88 13.66
CA GLY A 131 -19.18 35.88 15.13
C GLY A 131 -19.25 34.45 15.66
N GLY A 132 -18.29 34.07 16.52
CA GLY A 132 -17.94 32.67 16.84
C GLY A 132 -19.02 31.75 17.44
N ASP A 133 -20.27 32.19 17.52
CA ASP A 133 -21.43 31.40 18.00
C ASP A 133 -22.51 31.20 16.91
N GLY A 134 -22.20 31.58 15.66
CA GLY A 134 -23.12 31.50 14.53
C GLY A 134 -23.24 30.09 13.91
N PRO A 135 -24.29 29.86 13.09
CA PRO A 135 -24.44 28.63 12.32
C PRO A 135 -23.27 28.44 11.33
N PRO A 136 -22.88 27.18 11.03
CA PRO A 136 -21.76 26.91 10.13
C PRO A 136 -22.02 27.44 8.72
N LEU A 137 -20.95 27.78 7.98
CA LEU A 137 -21.03 28.41 6.65
C LEU A 137 -22.00 27.70 5.70
N LEU A 138 -21.97 26.36 5.68
CA LEU A 138 -22.86 25.55 4.84
C LEU A 138 -24.35 25.83 5.12
N VAL A 139 -24.72 25.95 6.40
CA VAL A 139 -26.11 26.22 6.79
C VAL A 139 -26.50 27.63 6.40
N ARG A 140 -25.61 28.61 6.60
CA ARG A 140 -25.83 30.02 6.23
C ARG A 140 -26.10 30.18 4.74
N LEU A 141 -25.30 29.52 3.91
CA LEU A 141 -25.49 29.54 2.45
C LEU A 141 -26.81 28.91 2.03
N LEU A 142 -27.16 27.75 2.58
CA LEU A 142 -28.43 27.09 2.27
C LEU A 142 -29.64 27.92 2.73
N THR A 143 -29.57 28.57 3.90
CA THR A 143 -30.63 29.47 4.35
C THR A 143 -30.74 30.73 3.49
N ALA A 144 -29.61 31.31 3.08
CA ALA A 144 -29.59 32.47 2.20
C ALA A 144 -30.16 32.12 0.81
N MET A 145 -29.84 30.94 0.28
CA MET A 145 -30.44 30.44 -0.96
C MET A 145 -31.93 30.19 -0.82
N ALA A 146 -32.39 29.64 0.32
CA ALA A 146 -33.81 29.41 0.57
C ALA A 146 -34.61 30.72 0.69
N SER A 147 -33.99 31.83 1.12
CA SER A 147 -34.61 33.16 1.17
C SER A 147 -34.71 33.87 -0.19
N LEU A 148 -34.17 33.29 -1.26
CA LEU A 148 -34.31 33.83 -2.61
C LEU A 148 -35.68 33.45 -3.19
N GLU A 149 -36.71 34.22 -2.83
CA GLU A 149 -38.08 33.98 -3.30
C GLU A 149 -38.30 34.31 -4.80
N THR A 150 -37.34 34.96 -5.48
CA THR A 150 -37.45 35.27 -6.92
C THR A 150 -36.11 35.16 -7.66
N PRO A 151 -36.07 34.58 -8.88
CA PRO A 151 -34.88 34.60 -9.71
C PRO A 151 -34.60 36.03 -10.14
N ALA A 152 -33.37 36.51 -9.92
CA ALA A 152 -32.92 37.81 -10.40
C ALA A 152 -33.06 37.88 -11.93
N ARG A 153 -34.10 38.57 -12.41
CA ARG A 153 -34.26 38.90 -13.83
C ARG A 153 -33.34 40.05 -14.17
N THR A 154 -32.26 39.75 -14.86
CA THR A 154 -31.39 40.77 -15.47
C THR A 154 -32.03 41.19 -16.80
N GLU A 155 -32.68 42.35 -16.83
CA GLU A 155 -33.16 42.92 -18.10
C GLU A 155 -31.98 43.44 -18.92
N GLN A 156 -31.79 42.90 -20.12
CA GLN A 156 -30.84 43.39 -21.10
C GLN A 156 -31.62 44.11 -22.21
N TYR A 157 -31.43 45.43 -22.33
CA TYR A 157 -31.97 46.22 -23.43
C TYR A 157 -30.98 46.23 -24.59
N THR A 158 -31.41 45.78 -25.78
CA THR A 158 -30.65 45.91 -27.03
C THR A 158 -31.21 47.06 -27.87
N GLN A 159 -30.37 48.07 -28.08
CA GLN A 159 -30.63 49.23 -28.94
C GLN A 159 -30.45 48.84 -30.41
N THR A 160 -31.47 49.04 -31.24
CA THR A 160 -31.36 48.91 -32.71
C THR A 160 -31.07 50.28 -33.33
N ASP A 161 -29.89 50.41 -33.94
CA ASP A 161 -29.47 51.62 -34.63
C ASP A 161 -30.27 51.81 -35.94
N GLY A 162 -30.66 53.05 -36.25
CA GLY A 162 -31.54 53.44 -37.36
C GLY A 162 -30.91 53.39 -38.76
N GLY A 163 -29.84 52.62 -38.99
CA GLY A 163 -29.03 52.64 -40.22
C GLY A 163 -29.67 52.04 -41.48
N GLY A 164 -30.99 51.81 -41.50
CA GLY A 164 -31.65 50.94 -42.48
C GLY A 164 -32.70 51.60 -43.39
N ILE A 165 -32.69 52.92 -43.57
CA ILE A 165 -33.64 53.62 -44.45
C ILE A 165 -33.10 53.62 -45.89
N GLY A 166 -33.76 52.91 -46.80
CA GLY A 166 -33.45 52.93 -48.25
C GLY A 166 -32.80 51.67 -48.85
N GLN A 167 -32.49 50.64 -48.06
CA GLN A 167 -31.98 49.36 -48.58
C GLN A 167 -33.11 48.38 -48.89
N THR A 168 -33.03 47.70 -50.04
CA THR A 168 -33.93 46.60 -50.39
C THR A 168 -33.74 45.42 -49.41
N LEU A 169 -34.81 44.66 -49.17
CA LEU A 169 -34.80 43.53 -48.25
C LEU A 169 -33.70 42.51 -48.62
N ASP A 170 -33.49 42.28 -49.91
CA ASP A 170 -32.46 41.38 -50.43
C ASP A 170 -31.03 41.86 -50.12
N ALA A 171 -30.79 43.18 -50.15
CA ALA A 171 -29.49 43.75 -49.78
C ALA A 171 -29.22 43.60 -48.27
N LYS A 172 -30.25 43.77 -47.43
CA LYS A 172 -30.14 43.50 -45.99
C LYS A 172 -29.92 42.03 -45.68
N LEU A 173 -30.65 41.14 -46.35
CA LEU A 173 -30.49 39.70 -46.18
C LEU A 173 -29.10 39.23 -46.66
N ALA A 174 -28.61 39.73 -47.80
CA ALA A 174 -27.26 39.44 -48.27
C ALA A 174 -26.19 39.95 -47.30
N SER A 175 -26.36 41.16 -46.74
CA SER A 175 -25.47 41.74 -45.72
C SER A 175 -25.46 40.94 -44.42
N CYS A 176 -26.57 40.32 -44.03
CA CYS A 176 -26.64 39.45 -42.84
C CYS A 176 -26.06 38.04 -43.11
N LEU A 177 -26.24 37.52 -44.32
CA LEU A 177 -25.84 36.15 -44.68
C LEU A 177 -24.36 36.05 -45.08
N ALA A 178 -23.77 37.07 -45.69
CA ALA A 178 -22.37 37.05 -46.13
C ALA A 178 -21.35 36.86 -44.98
N PRO A 179 -21.39 37.63 -43.88
CA PRO A 179 -20.50 37.39 -42.74
C PRO A 179 -20.82 36.08 -42.01
N SER A 180 -22.09 35.66 -41.98
CA SER A 180 -22.51 34.39 -41.38
C SER A 180 -21.95 33.18 -42.14
N ALA A 181 -21.98 33.19 -43.48
CA ALA A 181 -21.45 32.10 -44.29
C ALA A 181 -19.92 31.97 -44.22
N ALA A 182 -19.21 33.09 -44.09
CA ALA A 182 -17.76 33.11 -43.88
C ALA A 182 -17.39 32.62 -42.47
N ALA A 183 -18.08 33.13 -41.43
CA ALA A 183 -17.89 32.70 -40.06
C ALA A 183 -18.18 31.20 -39.87
N VAL A 184 -19.26 30.67 -40.48
CA VAL A 184 -19.59 29.24 -40.43
C VAL A 184 -18.53 28.36 -41.13
N ARG A 185 -17.86 28.86 -42.17
CA ARG A 185 -16.76 28.12 -42.82
C ARG A 185 -15.49 28.12 -41.98
N GLU A 186 -15.12 29.25 -41.37
CA GLU A 186 -14.00 29.30 -40.41
C GLU A 186 -14.28 28.44 -39.18
N ASP A 187 -15.50 28.51 -38.61
CA ASP A 187 -15.90 27.67 -37.47
C ASP A 187 -15.86 26.17 -37.82
N ARG A 188 -16.23 25.77 -39.04
CA ARG A 188 -16.11 24.36 -39.45
C ARG A 188 -14.66 23.92 -39.60
N ARG A 189 -13.78 24.78 -40.11
CA ARG A 189 -12.36 24.47 -40.30
C ARG A 189 -11.65 24.34 -38.95
N THR A 190 -11.91 25.27 -38.04
CA THR A 190 -11.41 25.22 -36.66
C THR A 190 -11.98 24.05 -35.87
N LEU A 191 -13.25 23.67 -36.09
CA LEU A 191 -13.83 22.47 -35.49
C LEU A 191 -13.16 21.19 -35.97
N GLN A 192 -12.89 21.08 -37.28
CA GLN A 192 -12.18 19.92 -37.85
C GLN A 192 -10.75 19.80 -37.30
N GLU A 193 -10.03 20.91 -37.18
CA GLU A 193 -8.70 20.96 -36.56
C GLU A 193 -8.77 20.51 -35.10
N ARG A 194 -9.72 21.02 -34.31
CA ARG A 194 -9.94 20.59 -32.92
C ARG A 194 -10.31 19.11 -32.80
N MET A 195 -11.08 18.57 -33.75
CA MET A 195 -11.43 17.15 -33.77
C MET A 195 -10.20 16.28 -34.06
N LEU A 196 -9.33 16.68 -34.99
CA LEU A 196 -8.09 15.98 -35.28
C LEU A 196 -7.11 16.02 -34.10
N GLU A 197 -6.98 17.18 -33.44
CA GLU A 197 -6.17 17.32 -32.22
C GLU A 197 -6.71 16.44 -31.09
N PHE A 198 -8.04 16.40 -30.91
CA PHE A 198 -8.67 15.54 -29.92
C PHE A 198 -8.44 14.05 -30.23
N GLN A 199 -8.57 13.65 -31.50
CA GLN A 199 -8.28 12.29 -31.93
C GLN A 199 -6.81 11.92 -31.66
N ALA A 200 -5.87 12.79 -32.05
CA ALA A 200 -4.45 12.57 -31.81
C ALA A 200 -4.13 12.46 -30.31
N ARG A 201 -4.78 13.26 -29.47
CA ARG A 201 -4.65 13.19 -28.01
C ARG A 201 -5.20 11.88 -27.44
N CYS A 202 -6.33 11.40 -27.95
CA CYS A 202 -6.89 10.11 -27.55
C CYS A 202 -5.98 8.95 -27.96
N GLU A 203 -5.50 8.94 -29.20
CA GLU A 203 -4.55 7.93 -29.68
C GLU A 203 -3.24 7.95 -28.89
N SER A 204 -2.73 9.13 -28.57
CA SER A 204 -1.54 9.29 -27.72
C SER A 204 -1.75 8.72 -26.32
N ARG A 205 -2.90 8.98 -25.69
CA ARG A 205 -3.24 8.41 -24.37
C ARG A 205 -3.29 6.89 -24.42
N VAL A 206 -3.98 6.32 -25.42
CA VAL A 206 -4.08 4.86 -25.57
C VAL A 206 -2.71 4.23 -25.80
N ARG A 207 -1.83 4.85 -26.60
CA ARG A 207 -0.46 4.37 -26.79
C ARG A 207 0.33 4.40 -25.49
N MET A 208 0.26 5.49 -24.72
CA MET A 208 0.92 5.58 -23.42
C MET A 208 0.42 4.52 -22.43
N GLU A 209 -0.88 4.30 -22.37
CA GLU A 209 -1.48 3.27 -21.51
C GLU A 209 -1.02 1.87 -21.93
N ALA A 210 -0.98 1.58 -23.23
CA ALA A 210 -0.48 0.31 -23.77
C ALA A 210 1.01 0.10 -23.47
N GLU A 211 1.84 1.13 -23.66
CA GLU A 211 3.28 1.07 -23.34
C GLU A 211 3.52 0.85 -21.85
N ALA A 212 2.75 1.52 -20.99
CA ALA A 212 2.82 1.33 -19.54
C ALA A 212 2.39 -0.08 -19.11
N GLU A 213 1.38 -0.65 -19.77
CA GLU A 213 0.94 -2.02 -19.49
C GLU A 213 1.95 -3.06 -19.99
N ILE A 214 2.52 -2.87 -21.19
CA ILE A 214 3.61 -3.71 -21.70
C ILE A 214 4.83 -3.65 -20.78
N ALA A 215 5.18 -2.47 -20.26
CA ALA A 215 6.27 -2.32 -19.30
C ALA A 215 5.99 -3.11 -18.01
N ARG A 216 4.77 -3.03 -17.47
CA ARG A 216 4.33 -3.81 -16.31
C ARG A 216 4.36 -5.31 -16.53
N ILE A 217 3.88 -5.78 -17.68
CA ILE A 217 3.92 -7.21 -18.03
C ILE A 217 5.38 -7.67 -18.10
N ARG A 218 6.27 -6.90 -18.74
CA ARG A 218 7.71 -7.23 -18.83
C ARG A 218 8.41 -7.25 -17.48
N THR A 219 8.01 -6.44 -16.50
CA THR A 219 8.59 -6.52 -15.16
C THR A 219 8.12 -7.77 -14.44
N LEU A 220 6.82 -8.08 -14.51
CA LEU A 220 6.24 -9.28 -13.90
C LEU A 220 6.80 -10.56 -14.51
N GLU A 221 6.97 -10.62 -15.84
CA GLU A 221 7.58 -11.77 -16.52
C GLU A 221 9.04 -11.96 -16.13
N ARG A 222 9.81 -10.87 -16.01
CA ARG A 222 11.21 -10.96 -15.54
C ARG A 222 11.28 -11.50 -14.12
N GLU A 223 10.47 -10.98 -13.20
CA GLU A 223 10.41 -11.47 -11.83
C GLU A 223 9.99 -12.94 -11.77
N ARG A 224 8.99 -13.33 -12.57
CA ARG A 224 8.55 -14.71 -12.69
C ARG A 224 9.65 -15.64 -13.18
N ILE A 225 10.37 -15.26 -14.24
CA ILE A 225 11.51 -16.05 -14.76
C ILE A 225 12.57 -16.20 -13.69
N VAL A 226 12.93 -15.13 -12.98
CA VAL A 226 13.92 -15.20 -11.90
C VAL A 226 13.48 -16.16 -10.79
N LEU A 227 12.20 -16.15 -10.41
CA LEU A 227 11.66 -17.07 -9.41
C LEU A 227 11.66 -18.53 -9.89
N GLU A 228 11.26 -18.76 -11.14
CA GLU A 228 11.24 -20.10 -11.75
C GLU A 228 12.67 -20.68 -11.87
N GLU A 229 13.63 -19.88 -12.33
CA GLU A 229 15.04 -20.28 -12.43
C GLU A 229 15.66 -20.51 -11.03
N ALA A 230 15.38 -19.63 -10.06
CA ALA A 230 15.83 -19.83 -8.68
C ALA A 230 15.26 -21.13 -8.08
N ALA A 231 14.00 -21.46 -8.37
CA ALA A 231 13.38 -22.70 -7.92
C ALA A 231 14.02 -23.93 -8.59
N LYS A 232 14.33 -23.86 -9.89
CA LYS A 232 15.06 -24.93 -10.62
C LYS A 232 16.46 -25.13 -10.04
N CYS A 233 17.25 -24.08 -9.88
CA CYS A 233 18.60 -24.18 -9.29
C CYS A 233 18.56 -24.77 -7.87
N ARG A 234 17.58 -24.39 -7.03
CA ARG A 234 17.44 -24.99 -5.69
C ARG A 234 17.17 -26.49 -5.77
N LYS A 235 16.32 -26.95 -6.70
CA LYS A 235 16.05 -28.37 -6.91
C LYS A 235 17.31 -29.11 -7.36
N GLU A 236 18.04 -28.56 -8.33
CA GLU A 236 19.28 -29.16 -8.84
C GLU A 236 20.35 -29.28 -7.74
N ILE A 237 20.51 -28.25 -6.90
CA ILE A 237 21.44 -28.27 -5.76
C ILE A 237 21.01 -29.35 -4.74
N GLN A 238 19.71 -29.45 -4.44
CA GLN A 238 19.20 -30.48 -3.53
C GLN A 238 19.42 -31.89 -4.09
N GLU A 239 19.15 -32.11 -5.37
CA GLU A 239 19.40 -33.40 -6.03
C GLU A 239 20.89 -33.75 -6.05
N ALA A 240 21.76 -32.78 -6.34
CA ALA A 240 23.21 -32.97 -6.29
C ALA A 240 23.69 -33.32 -4.88
N ALA A 241 23.20 -32.62 -3.86
CA ALA A 241 23.51 -32.90 -2.46
C ALA A 241 23.08 -34.32 -2.06
N LEU A 242 21.86 -34.74 -2.42
CA LEU A 242 21.37 -36.10 -2.15
C LEU A 242 22.18 -37.17 -2.87
N ARG A 243 22.64 -36.90 -4.11
CA ARG A 243 23.52 -37.83 -4.84
C ARG A 243 24.86 -37.99 -4.12
N VAL A 244 25.50 -36.89 -3.73
CA VAL A 244 26.76 -36.91 -2.98
C VAL A 244 26.59 -37.62 -1.64
N GLU A 245 25.50 -37.36 -0.92
CA GLU A 245 25.20 -38.04 0.34
C GLU A 245 25.08 -39.55 0.16
N ARG A 246 24.35 -40.01 -0.88
CA ARG A 246 24.22 -41.45 -1.17
C ARG A 246 25.56 -42.09 -1.53
N GLU A 247 26.37 -41.41 -2.34
CA GLU A 247 27.69 -41.93 -2.73
C GLU A 247 28.65 -42.00 -1.54
N THR A 248 28.63 -40.99 -0.67
CA THR A 248 29.47 -40.96 0.53
C THR A 248 29.04 -42.02 1.54
N GLN A 249 27.73 -42.21 1.75
CA GLN A 249 27.19 -43.30 2.56
C GLN A 249 27.58 -44.67 2.01
N ALA A 250 27.46 -44.89 0.70
CA ALA A 250 27.86 -46.15 0.06
C ALA A 250 29.37 -46.41 0.19
N LYS A 251 30.21 -45.37 0.03
CA LYS A 251 31.66 -45.47 0.26
C LYS A 251 31.97 -45.81 1.73
N ALA A 252 31.31 -45.15 2.67
CA ALA A 252 31.49 -45.40 4.11
C ALA A 252 31.10 -46.84 4.48
N GLN A 253 29.98 -47.35 3.97
CA GLN A 253 29.56 -48.75 4.17
C GLN A 253 30.59 -49.73 3.63
N ARG A 254 31.08 -49.53 2.40
CA ARG A 254 32.13 -50.38 1.82
C ARG A 254 33.43 -50.35 2.62
N LEU A 255 33.80 -49.20 3.17
CA LEU A 255 34.99 -49.09 4.03
C LEU A 255 34.77 -49.81 5.36
N ALA A 256 33.61 -49.65 5.98
CA ALA A 256 33.25 -50.35 7.21
C ALA A 256 33.22 -51.88 7.03
N GLU A 257 32.72 -52.37 5.89
CA GLU A 257 32.76 -53.80 5.55
C GLU A 257 34.20 -54.31 5.39
N LYS A 258 35.06 -53.54 4.71
CA LYS A 258 36.48 -53.88 4.57
C LYS A 258 37.20 -53.88 5.92
N GLU A 259 36.90 -52.92 6.78
CA GLU A 259 37.46 -52.84 8.13
C GLU A 259 37.01 -54.04 8.98
N ARG A 260 35.72 -54.38 8.96
CA ARG A 260 35.20 -55.57 9.64
C ARG A 260 35.88 -56.85 9.16
N ALA A 261 35.99 -57.03 7.84
CA ALA A 261 36.66 -58.19 7.26
C ALA A 261 38.16 -58.24 7.63
N ALA A 262 38.84 -57.09 7.72
CA ALA A 262 40.22 -57.01 8.15
C ALA A 262 40.37 -57.37 9.64
N LEU A 263 39.49 -56.86 10.50
CA LEU A 263 39.45 -57.18 11.93
C LEU A 263 39.16 -58.67 12.17
N GLU A 264 38.24 -59.27 11.42
CA GLU A 264 37.98 -60.71 11.50
C GLU A 264 39.22 -61.52 11.12
N ARG A 265 39.91 -61.15 10.03
CA ARG A 265 41.17 -61.80 9.63
C ARG A 265 42.29 -61.64 10.66
N LEU A 266 42.34 -60.51 11.37
CA LEU A 266 43.30 -60.31 12.46
C LEU A 266 42.94 -61.18 13.65
N ARG A 267 41.67 -61.20 14.06
CA ARG A 267 41.17 -62.06 15.15
C ARG A 267 41.44 -63.54 14.89
N THR A 268 41.23 -64.03 13.66
CA THR A 268 41.52 -65.43 13.34
C THR A 268 43.02 -65.73 13.47
N LYS A 269 43.88 -64.81 13.02
CA LYS A 269 45.35 -64.96 13.17
C LYS A 269 45.79 -64.90 14.63
N GLU A 270 45.21 -64.02 15.44
CA GLU A 270 45.47 -63.95 16.88
C GLU A 270 45.11 -65.28 17.55
N LEU A 271 43.93 -65.82 17.28
CA LEU A 271 43.51 -67.14 17.80
C LEU A 271 44.43 -68.28 17.34
N GLU A 272 44.92 -68.25 16.10
CA GLU A 272 45.90 -69.24 15.61
C GLU A 272 47.25 -69.13 16.33
N LEU A 273 47.74 -67.92 16.57
CA LEU A 273 48.98 -67.68 17.32
C LEU A 273 48.83 -68.10 18.78
N GLU A 274 47.68 -67.83 19.41
CA GLU A 274 47.37 -68.28 20.75
C GLU A 274 47.38 -69.81 20.85
N LYS A 275 46.74 -70.51 19.91
CA LYS A 275 46.75 -71.98 19.84
C LYS A 275 48.17 -72.53 19.70
N ARG A 276 48.95 -71.99 18.75
CA ARG A 276 50.36 -72.39 18.56
C ARG A 276 51.21 -72.11 19.79
N ALA A 277 50.97 -71.00 20.49
CA ALA A 277 51.68 -70.68 21.72
C ALA A 277 51.34 -71.66 22.86
N VAL A 278 50.08 -72.08 22.97
CA VAL A 278 49.65 -73.11 23.94
C VAL A 278 50.29 -74.47 23.60
N GLU A 279 50.24 -74.89 22.34
CA GLU A 279 50.87 -76.13 21.86
C GLU A 279 52.38 -76.11 22.15
N TRP A 280 53.06 -75.02 21.81
CA TRP A 280 54.50 -74.86 22.07
C TRP A 280 54.84 -74.92 23.56
N ARG A 281 54.02 -74.32 24.44
CA ARG A 281 54.20 -74.44 25.90
C ARG A 281 54.03 -75.88 26.38
N ALA A 282 53.04 -76.60 25.84
CA ALA A 282 52.80 -78.00 26.20
C ALA A 282 53.92 -78.92 25.70
N ASP A 283 54.46 -78.69 24.49
CA ASP A 283 55.63 -79.40 23.96
C ASP A 283 56.88 -79.13 24.82
N ALA A 284 57.12 -77.86 25.17
CA ALA A 284 58.23 -77.49 26.04
C ALA A 284 58.14 -78.15 27.42
N GLN A 285 56.95 -78.20 28.03
CA GLN A 285 56.71 -78.91 29.30
C GLN A 285 57.01 -80.42 29.17
N ARG A 286 56.51 -81.08 28.12
CA ARG A 286 56.79 -82.49 27.85
C ARG A 286 58.29 -82.76 27.70
N ALA A 287 59.01 -81.92 26.94
CA ALA A 287 60.46 -82.06 26.78
C ALA A 287 61.24 -81.88 28.10
N ILE A 288 60.79 -80.97 28.97
CA ILE A 288 61.37 -80.80 30.31
C ILE A 288 61.12 -82.05 31.16
N GLU A 289 59.88 -82.56 31.19
CA GLU A 289 59.52 -83.76 31.93
C GLU A 289 60.31 -85.00 31.46
N GLU A 290 60.43 -85.21 30.15
CA GLU A 290 61.24 -86.29 29.57
C GLU A 290 62.72 -86.16 29.98
N ASN A 291 63.29 -84.97 29.94
CA ASN A 291 64.67 -84.75 30.36
C ASN A 291 64.86 -85.00 31.86
N VAL A 292 63.90 -84.60 32.71
CA VAL A 292 63.91 -84.92 34.14
C VAL A 292 63.82 -86.42 34.37
N GLN A 293 62.97 -87.13 33.63
CA GLN A 293 62.87 -88.60 33.70
C GLN A 293 64.16 -89.28 33.25
N ARG A 294 64.79 -88.83 32.15
CA ARG A 294 66.09 -89.33 31.69
C ARG A 294 67.20 -89.08 32.72
N GLN A 295 67.23 -87.91 33.36
CA GLN A 295 68.17 -87.62 34.44
C GLN A 295 67.94 -88.51 35.67
N ARG A 296 66.68 -88.73 36.06
CA ARG A 296 66.32 -89.66 37.14
C ARG A 296 66.72 -91.11 36.84
N ALA A 297 66.58 -91.55 35.58
CA ALA A 297 66.99 -92.87 35.15
C ALA A 297 68.52 -93.04 35.11
N ARG A 298 69.27 -91.98 34.81
CA ARG A 298 70.76 -91.97 34.87
C ARG A 298 71.32 -91.88 36.29
N ALA A 299 70.54 -91.40 37.25
CA ALA A 299 70.93 -91.27 38.65
C ALA A 299 70.61 -92.52 39.51
N ARG A 300 69.99 -93.55 38.91
CA ARG A 300 69.76 -94.87 39.49
C ARG A 300 70.74 -95.87 38.90
#